data_AF-A0A7S4DQG7-F1
#
_entry.id   AF-A0A7S4DQG7-F1
#
_cell.length_a   1.000
_cell.length_b   1.000
_cell.length_c   1.000
_cell.angle_alpha   90.00
_cell.angle_beta   90.00
_cell.angle_gamma   90.00
#
_symmetry.space_group_name_H-M   'P 1'
#
loop_
_entity.id
_entity.type
_entity.pdbx_description
1 polymer ?
#
loop_
_entity_poly.entity_id
_entity_poly.type
_entity_poly.pdbx_seq_one_letter_code
_entity_poly.pdbx_strand_id
1 'polypeptide(L)'
;LLFGDWVFLNRGNHEAENINSRDGFQMECVAKYNSSVYQRFNEVFSTLPIATLVNESVLVVHGGIPYDEGVTLAHIENIDRFKLSPLEESVMEDMLWSDPGGPTLKGATQNSRGCGCVFGEDILDDFLEDNPGLRFIVRSHEMKASGFQEHFHGKLLTVFSASNYTYIHNNEGAVIELASDLQYDVHRFYATPREARDVKFSERYSPLARSVAAKLISRIAEQRLALLDFYAGVVYGGTFKKKSFFVKENQIIARTQWARGLREVLGLNIRFLFLQSLLGVPSVGVDGKRKGKFNYVTWLSRFAPHHTTVDMLAGGG
;
A
#
# COMPACT_ATOMS: atom_id res chain seq x y z
N LEU A 1 -16.46 17.15 -16.62
CA LEU A 1 -15.18 17.70 -16.11
C LEU A 1 -15.10 19.17 -16.48
N LEU A 2 -14.51 20.04 -15.64
CA LEU A 2 -14.36 21.48 -15.96
C LEU A 2 -13.45 21.71 -17.18
N PHE A 3 -12.49 20.81 -17.39
CA PHE A 3 -11.53 20.85 -18.49
C PHE A 3 -11.64 19.58 -19.35
N GLY A 4 -12.82 19.38 -19.97
CA GLY A 4 -13.14 18.14 -20.71
C GLY A 4 -12.22 17.82 -21.88
N ASP A 5 -11.62 18.84 -22.49
CA ASP A 5 -10.70 18.68 -23.64
C ASP A 5 -9.23 18.48 -23.23
N TRP A 6 -8.92 18.61 -21.94
CA TRP A 6 -7.54 18.66 -21.43
C TRP A 6 -7.26 17.64 -20.34
N VAL A 7 -8.29 17.20 -19.61
CA VAL A 7 -8.16 16.26 -18.49
C VAL A 7 -8.96 15.01 -18.82
N PHE A 8 -8.24 13.91 -18.93
CA PHE A 8 -8.79 12.59 -19.21
C PHE A 8 -8.54 11.70 -18.01
N LEU A 9 -9.51 10.84 -17.69
CA LEU A 9 -9.46 9.93 -16.55
C LEU A 9 -9.70 8.52 -17.06
N ASN A 10 -8.69 7.66 -16.98
CA ASN A 10 -8.88 6.24 -17.19
C ASN A 10 -9.35 5.57 -15.89
N ARG A 11 -10.11 4.48 -16.04
CA ARG A 11 -10.48 3.58 -14.96
C ARG A 11 -9.25 2.80 -14.50
N GLY A 12 -9.05 2.71 -13.19
CA GLY A 12 -8.12 1.78 -12.58
C GLY A 12 -8.84 0.61 -11.91
N ASN A 13 -8.08 -0.36 -11.41
CA ASN A 13 -8.65 -1.52 -10.72
C ASN A 13 -9.28 -1.15 -9.36
N HIS A 14 -8.88 -0.04 -8.74
CA HIS A 14 -9.49 0.47 -7.51
C HIS A 14 -10.81 1.23 -7.77
N GLU A 15 -11.16 1.54 -9.02
CA GLU A 15 -12.46 2.09 -9.42
C GLU A 15 -13.50 0.98 -9.68
N ALA A 16 -13.40 -0.11 -8.93
CA ALA A 16 -14.34 -1.22 -8.91
C ALA A 16 -14.92 -1.40 -7.50
N GLU A 17 -16.22 -1.64 -7.40
CA GLU A 17 -16.96 -1.69 -6.12
C GLU A 17 -16.38 -2.75 -5.16
N ASN A 18 -16.02 -3.91 -5.68
CA ASN A 18 -15.42 -5.01 -4.92
C ASN A 18 -14.04 -4.66 -4.33
N ILE A 19 -13.32 -3.70 -4.92
CA ILE A 19 -12.01 -3.26 -4.45
C ILE A 19 -12.17 -2.05 -3.51
N ASN A 20 -12.89 -1.03 -3.95
CA ASN A 20 -13.01 0.23 -3.21
C ASN A 20 -13.78 0.11 -1.89
N SER A 21 -14.68 -0.87 -1.76
CA SER A 21 -15.36 -1.20 -0.50
C SER A 21 -14.40 -1.79 0.54
N ARG A 22 -13.44 -2.60 0.09
CA ARG A 22 -12.45 -3.28 0.94
C ARG A 22 -11.28 -2.37 1.32
N ASP A 23 -10.86 -1.51 0.39
CA ASP A 23 -9.65 -0.69 0.53
C ASP A 23 -9.91 0.71 1.11
N GLY A 24 -11.12 0.95 1.61
CA GLY A 24 -11.44 2.04 2.52
C GLY A 24 -12.14 3.24 1.90
N PHE A 25 -12.31 3.27 0.58
CA PHE A 25 -13.00 4.37 -0.10
C PHE A 25 -14.49 4.45 0.30
N GLN A 26 -15.17 3.31 0.46
CA GLN A 26 -16.55 3.29 0.96
C GLN A 26 -16.65 3.89 2.36
N MET A 27 -15.77 3.46 3.28
CA MET A 27 -15.75 3.99 4.65
C MET A 27 -15.50 5.49 4.65
N GLU A 28 -14.59 5.98 3.78
CA GLU A 28 -14.29 7.40 3.65
C GLU A 28 -15.51 8.19 3.17
N CYS A 29 -16.20 7.72 2.12
CA CYS A 29 -17.40 8.36 1.60
C CYS A 29 -18.51 8.43 2.65
N VAL A 30 -18.75 7.34 3.37
CA VAL A 30 -19.77 7.29 4.43
C VAL A 30 -19.40 8.20 5.60
N ALA A 31 -18.13 8.23 6.00
CA ALA A 31 -17.68 9.04 7.13
C ALA A 31 -17.68 10.54 6.84
N LYS A 32 -17.29 10.96 5.63
CA LYS A 32 -17.24 12.37 5.22
C LYS A 32 -18.57 12.88 4.67
N TYR A 33 -19.40 11.99 4.14
CA TYR A 33 -20.66 12.32 3.48
C TYR A 33 -21.75 11.32 3.90
N ASN A 34 -22.10 10.37 3.03
CA ASN A 34 -23.10 9.32 3.27
C ASN A 34 -22.99 8.22 2.19
N SER A 35 -23.78 7.14 2.36
CA SER A 35 -23.79 6.00 1.44
C SER A 35 -24.27 6.34 0.02
N SER A 36 -25.09 7.38 -0.16
CA SER A 36 -25.54 7.78 -1.50
C SER A 36 -24.39 8.37 -2.32
N VAL A 37 -23.48 9.13 -1.69
CA VAL A 37 -22.27 9.61 -2.36
C VAL A 37 -21.38 8.46 -2.82
N TYR A 38 -21.20 7.43 -2.00
CA TYR A 38 -20.47 6.23 -2.38
C TYR A 38 -21.09 5.52 -3.59
N GLN A 39 -22.41 5.33 -3.60
CA GLN A 39 -23.12 4.73 -4.74
C GLN A 39 -22.92 5.54 -6.02
N ARG A 40 -23.03 6.88 -5.96
CA ARG A 40 -22.78 7.77 -7.10
C ARG A 40 -21.35 7.70 -7.61
N PHE A 41 -20.35 7.53 -6.73
CA PHE A 41 -18.98 7.31 -7.20
C PHE A 41 -18.86 6.00 -7.98
N ASN A 42 -19.50 4.92 -7.55
CA ASN A 42 -19.47 3.66 -8.32
C ASN A 42 -20.15 3.80 -9.68
N GLU A 43 -21.28 4.53 -9.77
CA GLU A 43 -21.92 4.89 -11.04
C GLU A 43 -20.96 5.68 -11.95
N VAL A 44 -20.23 6.65 -11.40
CA VAL A 44 -19.23 7.42 -12.16
C VAL A 44 -18.06 6.54 -12.60
N PHE A 45 -17.54 5.71 -11.71
CA PHE A 45 -16.42 4.81 -11.99
C PHE A 45 -16.73 3.81 -13.11
N SER A 46 -17.98 3.32 -13.21
CA SER A 46 -18.40 2.47 -14.34
C SER A 46 -18.45 3.20 -15.68
N THR A 47 -18.40 4.53 -15.70
CA THR A 47 -18.37 5.30 -16.97
C THR A 47 -16.96 5.62 -17.47
N LEU A 48 -15.94 5.46 -16.61
CA LEU A 48 -14.57 5.82 -16.95
C LEU A 48 -14.03 4.96 -18.10
N PRO A 49 -13.39 5.57 -19.12
CA PRO A 49 -12.66 4.85 -20.17
C PRO A 49 -11.63 3.89 -19.60
N ILE A 50 -11.43 2.74 -20.24
CA ILE A 50 -10.44 1.73 -19.81
C ILE A 50 -9.04 2.02 -20.36
N ALA A 51 -8.96 2.79 -21.44
CA ALA A 51 -7.73 3.20 -22.09
C ALA A 51 -7.89 4.57 -22.76
N THR A 52 -6.76 5.20 -23.03
CA THR A 52 -6.67 6.42 -23.85
C THR A 52 -5.59 6.22 -24.90
N LEU A 53 -5.89 6.54 -26.15
CA LEU A 53 -4.92 6.55 -27.24
C LEU A 53 -4.41 7.98 -27.47
N VAL A 54 -3.12 8.20 -27.25
CA VAL A 54 -2.47 9.52 -27.41
C VAL A 54 -1.68 9.53 -28.71
N ASN A 55 -1.89 10.58 -29.51
CA ASN A 55 -1.24 10.78 -30.82
C ASN A 55 -1.32 9.55 -31.75
N GLU A 56 -2.40 8.78 -31.66
CA GLU A 56 -2.62 7.54 -32.44
C GLU A 56 -1.51 6.48 -32.27
N SER A 57 -0.62 6.65 -31.29
CA SER A 57 0.66 5.93 -31.22
C SER A 57 0.99 5.41 -29.83
N VAL A 58 0.42 6.00 -28.78
CA VAL A 58 0.72 5.62 -27.39
C VAL A 58 -0.58 5.20 -26.71
N LEU A 59 -0.67 3.92 -26.35
CA LEU A 59 -1.81 3.41 -25.60
C LEU A 59 -1.54 3.57 -24.10
N VAL A 60 -2.41 4.30 -23.42
CA VAL A 60 -2.35 4.53 -21.97
C VAL A 60 -3.40 3.68 -21.29
N VAL A 61 -2.95 2.79 -20.40
CA VAL A 61 -3.78 1.84 -19.63
C VAL A 61 -3.43 1.89 -18.14
N HIS A 62 -4.21 1.23 -17.28
CA HIS A 62 -3.87 1.15 -15.86
C HIS A 62 -2.99 -0.05 -15.54
N GLY A 63 -3.51 -1.25 -15.86
CA GLY A 63 -2.89 -2.55 -15.68
C GLY A 63 -1.86 -2.83 -16.78
N GLY A 64 -2.18 -3.72 -17.70
CA GLY A 64 -1.30 -4.10 -18.79
C GLY A 64 -2.04 -4.23 -20.11
N ILE A 65 -1.53 -5.13 -20.95
CA ILE A 65 -2.22 -5.52 -22.18
C ILE A 65 -2.92 -6.88 -21.98
N PRO A 66 -3.93 -7.17 -22.81
CA PRO A 66 -4.53 -8.51 -22.91
C PRO A 66 -3.47 -9.53 -23.34
N TYR A 67 -3.55 -10.75 -22.82
CA TYR A 67 -2.65 -11.82 -23.27
C TYR A 67 -3.26 -12.70 -24.37
N ASP A 68 -4.56 -12.59 -24.62
CA ASP A 68 -5.22 -13.27 -25.73
C ASP A 68 -4.70 -12.72 -27.08
N GLU A 69 -4.39 -13.61 -28.01
CA GLU A 69 -3.88 -13.25 -29.35
C GLU A 69 -4.94 -12.52 -30.19
N GLY A 70 -4.51 -11.57 -31.04
CA GLY A 70 -5.41 -10.88 -31.98
C GLY A 70 -6.29 -9.81 -31.35
N VAL A 71 -6.03 -9.39 -30.11
CA VAL A 71 -6.77 -8.29 -29.48
C VAL A 71 -6.32 -6.95 -30.09
N THR A 72 -7.23 -6.32 -30.84
CA THR A 72 -6.98 -5.03 -31.50
C THR A 72 -7.55 -3.85 -30.72
N LEU A 73 -7.13 -2.63 -31.03
CA LEU A 73 -7.71 -1.40 -30.52
C LEU A 73 -9.21 -1.31 -30.82
N ALA A 74 -9.66 -1.83 -31.97
CA ALA A 74 -11.08 -1.91 -32.31
C ALA A 74 -11.84 -2.89 -31.39
N HIS A 75 -11.22 -3.99 -30.96
CA HIS A 75 -11.82 -4.87 -29.94
C HIS A 75 -11.99 -4.12 -28.62
N ILE A 76 -10.95 -3.40 -28.18
CA ILE A 76 -10.96 -2.61 -26.94
C ILE A 76 -12.04 -1.51 -26.97
N GLU A 77 -12.17 -0.80 -28.10
CA GLU A 77 -13.17 0.27 -28.27
C GLU A 77 -14.62 -0.25 -28.15
N ASN A 78 -14.87 -1.50 -28.56
CA ASN A 78 -16.19 -2.13 -28.54
C ASN A 78 -16.56 -2.78 -27.20
N ILE A 79 -15.69 -2.73 -26.18
CA ILE A 79 -16.00 -3.27 -24.84
C ILE A 79 -17.13 -2.45 -24.21
N ASP A 80 -18.19 -3.14 -23.78
CA ASP A 80 -19.23 -2.55 -22.95
C ASP A 80 -18.73 -2.34 -21.52
N ARG A 81 -18.03 -1.21 -21.33
CA ARG A 81 -17.40 -0.82 -20.07
C ARG A 81 -18.38 -0.40 -18.97
N PHE A 82 -19.67 -0.21 -19.29
CA PHE A 82 -20.69 0.25 -18.35
C PHE A 82 -21.18 -0.86 -17.40
N LYS A 83 -20.71 -2.10 -17.60
CA LYS A 83 -20.93 -3.19 -16.66
C LYS A 83 -20.26 -2.93 -15.31
N LEU A 84 -20.91 -3.37 -14.24
CA LEU A 84 -20.45 -3.12 -12.87
C LEU A 84 -19.16 -3.87 -12.53
N SER A 85 -18.96 -5.06 -13.08
CA SER A 85 -17.80 -5.91 -12.79
C SER A 85 -16.84 -5.99 -13.98
N PRO A 86 -15.61 -5.45 -13.85
CA PRO A 86 -14.56 -5.64 -14.85
C PRO A 86 -14.08 -7.09 -15.00
N LEU A 87 -14.38 -7.97 -14.04
CA LEU A 87 -13.94 -9.37 -14.01
C LEU A 87 -14.82 -10.31 -14.87
N GLU A 88 -15.86 -9.77 -15.49
CA GLU A 88 -16.75 -10.53 -16.37
C GLU A 88 -16.34 -10.45 -17.86
N GLU A 89 -15.29 -9.67 -18.15
CA GLU A 89 -14.79 -9.40 -19.49
C GLU A 89 -13.25 -9.49 -19.46
N SER A 90 -12.66 -10.46 -20.16
CA SER A 90 -11.25 -10.83 -19.98
C SER A 90 -10.29 -9.73 -20.41
N VAL A 91 -10.61 -9.03 -21.50
CA VAL A 91 -9.77 -7.93 -22.02
C VAL A 91 -9.77 -6.77 -21.03
N MET A 92 -10.93 -6.38 -20.52
CA MET A 92 -11.05 -5.35 -19.49
C MET A 92 -10.36 -5.75 -18.17
N GLU A 93 -10.45 -7.02 -17.76
CA GLU A 93 -9.74 -7.53 -16.60
C GLU A 93 -8.22 -7.35 -16.79
N ASP A 94 -7.66 -7.81 -17.91
CA ASP A 94 -6.23 -7.71 -18.19
C ASP A 94 -5.75 -6.26 -18.25
N MET A 95 -6.51 -5.38 -18.90
CA MET A 95 -6.17 -3.96 -19.01
C MET A 95 -6.17 -3.22 -17.66
N LEU A 96 -6.85 -3.76 -16.64
CA LEU A 96 -6.87 -3.20 -15.28
C LEU A 96 -5.93 -3.91 -14.31
N TRP A 97 -5.59 -5.18 -14.53
CA TRP A 97 -4.90 -6.03 -13.54
C TRP A 97 -3.57 -6.63 -13.98
N SER A 98 -3.28 -6.69 -15.28
CA SER A 98 -2.07 -7.36 -15.77
C SER A 98 -0.80 -6.58 -15.46
N ASP A 99 0.31 -7.30 -15.33
CA ASP A 99 1.65 -6.77 -15.03
C ASP A 99 2.70 -7.26 -16.01
N PRO A 100 3.73 -6.47 -16.32
CA PRO A 100 4.88 -6.96 -17.07
C PRO A 100 5.72 -7.92 -16.24
N GLY A 101 6.11 -9.03 -16.86
CA GLY A 101 7.02 -10.01 -16.30
C GLY A 101 8.49 -9.57 -16.30
N GLY A 102 9.32 -10.43 -15.72
CA GLY A 102 10.78 -10.27 -15.77
C GLY A 102 11.34 -10.57 -17.16
N PRO A 103 12.61 -10.20 -17.42
CA PRO A 103 13.24 -10.28 -18.75
C PRO A 103 13.40 -11.71 -19.31
N THR A 104 13.17 -12.73 -18.49
CA THR A 104 13.27 -14.15 -18.91
C THR A 104 11.90 -14.80 -19.12
N LEU A 105 10.80 -14.09 -18.85
CA LEU A 105 9.47 -14.62 -19.05
C LEU A 105 9.14 -14.63 -20.53
N LYS A 106 8.65 -15.78 -21.02
CA LYS A 106 8.01 -15.93 -22.33
C LYS A 106 6.55 -16.34 -22.13
N GLY A 107 5.66 -15.81 -22.95
CA GLY A 107 4.23 -15.97 -22.84
C GLY A 107 3.65 -15.26 -21.61
N ALA A 108 2.47 -15.70 -21.18
CA ALA A 108 1.78 -15.17 -20.00
C ALA A 108 1.66 -16.22 -18.89
N THR A 109 1.63 -15.75 -17.65
CA THR A 109 1.40 -16.59 -16.46
C THR A 109 0.33 -15.99 -15.57
N GLN A 110 -0.26 -16.79 -14.70
CA GLN A 110 -1.27 -16.31 -13.75
C GLN A 110 -0.69 -15.21 -12.84
N ASN A 111 -1.42 -14.12 -12.67
CA ASN A 111 -1.00 -13.06 -11.76
C ASN A 111 -1.26 -13.45 -10.29
N SER A 112 -0.27 -13.19 -9.43
CA SER A 112 -0.38 -13.36 -7.97
C SER A 112 -1.49 -12.52 -7.32
N ARG A 113 -2.04 -11.55 -8.04
CA ARG A 113 -3.23 -10.75 -7.66
C ARG A 113 -4.52 -11.55 -7.67
N GLY A 114 -4.56 -12.69 -8.36
CA GLY A 114 -5.76 -13.52 -8.55
C GLY A 114 -6.64 -13.10 -9.74
N CYS A 115 -6.28 -12.02 -10.45
CA CYS A 115 -6.92 -11.50 -11.65
C CYS A 115 -5.84 -10.99 -12.61
N GLY A 116 -6.12 -11.03 -13.91
CA GLY A 116 -5.19 -10.70 -14.98
C GLY A 116 -3.99 -11.64 -15.05
N CYS A 117 -2.98 -11.25 -15.84
CA CYS A 117 -1.80 -12.05 -16.09
C CYS A 117 -0.49 -11.31 -15.76
N VAL A 118 0.61 -12.06 -15.77
CA VAL A 118 1.96 -11.51 -15.89
C VAL A 118 2.47 -11.87 -17.28
N PHE A 119 2.70 -10.88 -18.14
CA PHE A 119 3.02 -11.09 -19.57
C PHE A 119 4.49 -10.82 -19.89
N GLY A 120 5.06 -11.63 -20.77
CA GLY A 120 6.41 -11.47 -21.30
C GLY A 120 6.52 -10.38 -22.38
N GLU A 121 7.76 -10.14 -22.82
CA GLU A 121 8.03 -9.20 -23.92
C GLU A 121 7.41 -9.64 -25.25
N ASP A 122 7.37 -10.95 -25.49
CA ASP A 122 6.80 -11.57 -26.68
C ASP A 122 5.31 -11.25 -26.84
N ILE A 123 4.54 -11.32 -25.75
CA ILE A 123 3.12 -10.95 -25.75
C ILE A 123 2.92 -9.46 -26.10
N LEU A 124 3.83 -8.59 -25.65
CA LEU A 124 3.78 -7.17 -26.01
C LEU A 124 4.14 -6.94 -27.48
N ASP A 125 5.12 -7.68 -28.00
CA ASP A 125 5.51 -7.57 -29.40
C ASP A 125 4.36 -8.00 -30.32
N ASP A 126 3.73 -9.14 -30.04
CA ASP A 126 2.56 -9.61 -30.78
C ASP A 126 1.42 -8.58 -30.73
N PHE A 127 1.13 -8.01 -29.56
CA PHE A 127 0.10 -6.97 -29.42
C PHE A 127 0.41 -5.70 -30.21
N LEU A 128 1.68 -5.28 -30.28
CA LEU A 128 2.10 -4.13 -31.08
C LEU A 128 2.06 -4.44 -32.59
N GLU A 129 2.36 -5.66 -33.00
CA GLU A 129 2.24 -6.13 -34.39
C GLU A 129 0.77 -6.17 -34.85
N ASP A 130 -0.13 -6.64 -34.00
CA ASP A 130 -1.59 -6.67 -34.25
C ASP A 130 -2.22 -5.28 -34.29
N ASN A 131 -1.53 -4.26 -33.75
CA ASN A 131 -2.01 -2.89 -33.66
C ASN A 131 -1.06 -1.90 -34.36
N PRO A 132 -0.99 -1.94 -35.70
CA PRO A 132 -0.06 -1.13 -36.47
C PRO A 132 -0.32 0.36 -36.23
N GLY A 133 0.73 1.07 -35.80
CA GLY A 133 0.66 2.48 -35.41
C GLY A 133 1.07 2.70 -33.95
N LEU A 134 0.81 1.72 -33.08
CA LEU A 134 1.31 1.77 -31.70
C LEU A 134 2.85 1.69 -31.66
N ARG A 135 3.42 2.50 -30.77
CA ARG A 135 4.87 2.64 -30.58
C ARG A 135 5.30 2.08 -29.24
N PHE A 136 4.55 2.39 -28.19
CA PHE A 136 4.77 1.88 -26.84
C PHE A 136 3.50 2.06 -26.00
N ILE A 137 3.49 1.38 -24.86
CA ILE A 137 2.39 1.40 -23.90
C ILE A 137 2.83 2.18 -22.65
N VAL A 138 1.95 3.00 -22.11
CA VAL A 138 2.14 3.63 -20.79
C VAL A 138 1.14 3.04 -19.81
N ARG A 139 1.64 2.59 -18.66
CA ARG A 139 0.84 1.96 -17.61
C ARG A 139 1.13 2.51 -16.22
N SER A 140 0.32 2.11 -15.24
CA SER A 140 0.50 2.46 -13.82
C SER A 140 0.52 1.22 -12.91
N HIS A 141 -0.43 1.09 -11.97
CA HIS A 141 -0.77 -0.08 -11.12
C HIS A 141 0.32 -0.77 -10.25
N GLU A 142 1.60 -0.78 -10.63
CA GLU A 142 2.73 -1.21 -9.79
C GLU A 142 3.49 -0.03 -9.19
N MET A 143 3.73 -0.07 -7.88
CA MET A 143 4.63 0.87 -7.24
C MET A 143 6.07 0.62 -7.70
N LYS A 144 6.74 1.68 -8.16
CA LYS A 144 8.17 1.68 -8.51
C LYS A 144 8.94 2.57 -7.55
N ALA A 145 10.15 2.15 -7.18
CA ALA A 145 10.96 2.85 -6.17
C ALA A 145 11.24 4.32 -6.54
N SER A 146 11.51 4.61 -7.81
CA SER A 146 11.72 5.96 -8.35
C SER A 146 10.45 6.58 -8.97
N GLY A 147 9.29 5.97 -8.72
CA GLY A 147 8.03 6.34 -9.36
C GLY A 147 7.93 5.98 -10.85
N PHE A 148 8.98 5.40 -11.45
CA PHE A 148 9.00 5.08 -12.88
C PHE A 148 9.87 3.84 -13.17
N GLN A 149 9.50 3.07 -14.20
CA GLN A 149 10.31 1.99 -14.73
C GLN A 149 10.04 1.78 -16.23
N GLU A 150 11.12 1.60 -17.00
CA GLU A 150 11.04 1.09 -18.38
C GLU A 150 11.10 -0.43 -18.38
N HIS A 151 10.28 -1.03 -19.24
CA HIS A 151 10.22 -2.45 -19.51
C HIS A 151 10.45 -2.69 -21.00
N PHE A 152 10.89 -3.91 -21.36
CA PHE A 152 10.89 -4.40 -22.74
C PHE A 152 11.52 -3.39 -23.73
N HIS A 153 12.74 -2.95 -23.43
CA HIS A 153 13.50 -2.00 -24.26
C HIS A 153 12.75 -0.68 -24.59
N GLY A 154 11.92 -0.19 -23.66
CA GLY A 154 11.19 1.07 -23.80
C GLY A 154 9.82 0.92 -24.49
N LYS A 155 9.42 -0.30 -24.86
CA LYS A 155 8.09 -0.58 -25.45
C LYS A 155 6.96 -0.50 -24.40
N LEU A 156 7.28 -0.55 -23.12
CA LEU A 156 6.33 -0.38 -22.02
C LEU A 156 6.93 0.48 -20.90
N LEU A 157 6.20 1.52 -20.51
CA LEU A 157 6.57 2.44 -19.45
C LEU A 157 5.61 2.28 -18.26
N THR A 158 6.14 2.07 -17.06
CA THR A 158 5.36 2.13 -15.83
C THR A 158 5.62 3.45 -15.11
N VAL A 159 4.55 4.20 -14.83
CA VAL A 159 4.59 5.42 -14.01
C VAL A 159 3.72 5.27 -12.76
N PHE A 160 4.21 5.76 -11.62
CA PHE A 160 3.52 5.70 -10.35
C PHE A 160 3.63 7.04 -9.62
N SER A 161 2.50 7.73 -9.46
CA SER A 161 2.47 9.12 -9.01
C SER A 161 2.18 9.30 -7.50
N ALA A 162 2.25 8.24 -6.70
CA ALA A 162 2.08 8.34 -5.24
C ALA A 162 3.42 8.15 -4.51
N SER A 163 4.09 9.24 -4.14
CA SER A 163 5.33 9.19 -3.35
C SER A 163 5.07 8.75 -1.90
N ASN A 164 6.04 8.05 -1.29
CA ASN A 164 5.94 7.45 0.03
C ASN A 164 4.64 6.66 0.21
N TYR A 165 4.37 5.77 -0.74
CA TYR A 165 3.15 4.99 -0.83
C TYR A 165 2.84 4.31 0.50
N THR A 166 1.59 4.46 0.94
CA THR A 166 1.06 3.98 2.24
C THR A 166 1.92 4.35 3.47
N TYR A 167 2.76 5.40 3.34
CA TYR A 167 3.66 5.94 4.36
C TYR A 167 4.76 4.99 4.87
N ILE A 168 5.00 3.88 4.16
CA ILE A 168 6.00 2.87 4.56
C ILE A 168 6.99 2.51 3.44
N HIS A 169 6.66 2.81 2.18
CA HIS A 169 7.45 2.36 1.03
C HIS A 169 8.60 3.30 0.67
N ASN A 170 8.54 4.57 1.07
CA ASN A 170 9.59 5.57 0.82
C ASN A 170 10.00 5.70 -0.67
N ASN A 171 9.10 5.36 -1.59
CA ASN A 171 9.31 5.54 -3.03
C ASN A 171 9.10 7.01 -3.44
N GLU A 172 9.70 7.41 -4.55
CA GLU A 172 9.35 8.64 -5.25
C GLU A 172 8.03 8.46 -6.03
N GLY A 173 7.36 9.57 -6.30
CA GLY A 173 6.31 9.65 -7.32
C GLY A 173 6.92 10.18 -8.62
N ALA A 174 6.31 9.86 -9.76
CA ALA A 174 6.69 10.46 -11.03
C ALA A 174 5.47 10.82 -11.88
N VAL A 175 5.69 11.73 -12.83
CA VAL A 175 4.81 11.99 -13.98
C VAL A 175 5.64 11.93 -15.27
N ILE A 176 4.99 11.55 -16.37
CA ILE A 176 5.62 11.54 -17.70
C ILE A 176 5.07 12.75 -18.46
N GLU A 177 5.97 13.57 -19.01
CA GLU A 177 5.64 14.60 -19.99
C GLU A 177 6.00 14.04 -21.37
N LEU A 178 4.99 13.92 -22.25
CA LEU A 178 5.15 13.39 -23.60
C LEU A 178 5.11 14.54 -24.61
N ALA A 179 6.18 14.71 -25.36
CA ALA A 179 6.25 15.66 -26.46
C ALA A 179 5.52 15.13 -27.71
N SER A 180 5.23 16.02 -28.67
CA SER A 180 4.50 15.66 -29.89
C SER A 180 5.24 14.68 -30.79
N ASP A 181 6.57 14.61 -30.69
CA ASP A 181 7.43 13.65 -31.40
C ASP A 181 7.61 12.32 -30.65
N LEU A 182 6.81 12.12 -29.59
CA LEU A 182 6.80 10.96 -28.71
C LEU A 182 8.06 10.78 -27.84
N GLN A 183 8.97 11.76 -27.84
CA GLN A 183 10.00 11.86 -26.80
C GLN A 183 9.30 12.12 -25.46
N TYR A 184 9.82 11.56 -24.37
CA TYR A 184 9.26 11.77 -23.04
C TYR A 184 10.32 12.14 -22.01
N ASP A 185 9.90 12.99 -21.08
CA ASP A 185 10.66 13.34 -19.88
C ASP A 185 9.94 12.82 -18.64
N VAL A 186 10.74 12.31 -17.68
CA VAL A 186 10.22 11.76 -16.42
C VAL A 186 10.51 12.73 -15.28
N HIS A 187 9.47 13.40 -14.80
CA HIS A 187 9.56 14.32 -13.68
C HIS A 187 9.28 13.59 -12.38
N ARG A 188 10.33 13.38 -11.58
CA ARG A 188 10.25 12.71 -10.27
C ARG A 188 10.02 13.73 -9.17
N PHE A 189 9.22 13.34 -8.19
CA PHE A 189 8.94 14.15 -7.03
C PHE A 189 8.81 13.29 -5.78
N TYR A 190 9.13 13.90 -4.66
CA TYR A 190 8.81 13.35 -3.35
C TYR A 190 7.92 14.38 -2.68
N ALA A 191 6.63 14.07 -2.53
CA ALA A 191 5.74 14.99 -1.85
C ALA A 191 6.26 15.20 -0.42
N THR A 192 6.47 16.46 -0.05
CA THR A 192 6.67 16.81 1.35
C THR A 192 5.51 16.20 2.13
N PRO A 193 5.77 15.55 3.29
CA PRO A 193 4.68 15.15 4.16
C PRO A 193 3.81 16.37 4.33
N ARG A 194 2.55 16.31 3.87
CA ARG A 194 1.54 17.34 4.08
C ARG A 194 1.76 17.82 5.51
N GLU A 195 1.99 19.13 5.71
CA GLU A 195 2.17 19.70 7.05
C GLU A 195 1.25 18.92 7.96
N ALA A 196 1.84 18.29 8.99
CA ALA A 196 1.08 17.50 9.90
C ALA A 196 0.07 18.44 10.57
N ARG A 197 -1.09 18.68 9.93
CA ARG A 197 -2.34 18.66 10.64
C ARG A 197 -2.18 17.44 11.51
N ASP A 198 -2.22 17.67 12.81
CA ASP A 198 -2.22 16.67 13.87
C ASP A 198 -3.41 15.71 13.70
N VAL A 199 -3.49 15.06 12.54
CA VAL A 199 -4.08 13.76 12.37
C VAL A 199 -3.09 12.87 13.09
N LYS A 200 -3.31 12.76 14.41
CA LYS A 200 -2.58 11.91 15.31
C LYS A 200 -2.19 10.66 14.53
N PHE A 201 -0.89 10.39 14.50
CA PHE A 201 -0.25 9.27 13.80
C PHE A 201 -0.84 7.88 14.16
N SER A 202 -1.84 7.85 15.06
CA SER A 202 -2.70 6.74 15.47
C SER A 202 -3.84 6.36 14.49
N GLU A 203 -4.21 7.19 13.52
CA GLU A 203 -5.42 6.92 12.70
C GLU A 203 -5.17 6.19 11.37
N ARG A 204 -3.91 5.98 10.95
CA ARG A 204 -3.55 5.40 9.63
C ARG A 204 -3.38 3.87 9.61
N TYR A 205 -4.27 3.14 10.28
CA TYR A 205 -4.27 1.69 10.22
C TYR A 205 -5.58 1.18 9.59
N SER A 206 -5.48 0.41 8.50
CA SER A 206 -6.61 -0.31 7.88
C SER A 206 -7.39 -1.11 8.95
N PRO A 207 -8.67 -1.47 8.75
CA PRO A 207 -9.40 -2.31 9.71
C PRO A 207 -8.64 -3.59 10.10
N LEU A 208 -7.87 -4.16 9.17
CA LEU A 208 -6.99 -5.29 9.42
C LEU A 208 -5.80 -4.91 10.31
N ALA A 209 -5.12 -3.80 10.04
CA ALA A 209 -4.02 -3.35 10.89
C ALA A 209 -4.51 -2.89 12.28
N ARG A 210 -5.72 -2.33 12.38
CA ARG A 210 -6.41 -2.09 13.66
C ARG A 210 -6.76 -3.39 14.37
N SER A 211 -7.22 -4.42 13.66
CA SER A 211 -7.50 -5.75 14.21
C SER A 211 -6.23 -6.45 14.71
N VAL A 212 -5.13 -6.37 13.95
CA VAL A 212 -3.81 -6.88 14.34
C VAL A 212 -3.27 -6.11 15.54
N ALA A 213 -3.36 -4.77 15.52
CA ALA A 213 -2.96 -3.93 16.65
C ALA A 213 -3.79 -4.25 17.90
N ALA A 214 -5.12 -4.36 17.79
CA ALA A 214 -6.01 -4.69 18.89
C ALA A 214 -5.71 -6.08 19.49
N LYS A 215 -5.45 -7.09 18.64
CA LYS A 215 -5.04 -8.42 19.09
C LYS A 215 -3.68 -8.41 19.78
N LEU A 216 -2.71 -7.64 19.26
CA LEU A 216 -1.41 -7.47 19.89
C LEU A 216 -1.52 -6.74 21.24
N ILE A 217 -2.30 -5.66 21.31
CA ILE A 217 -2.58 -4.90 22.54
C ILE A 217 -3.23 -5.82 23.59
N SER A 218 -4.24 -6.60 23.20
CA SER A 218 -4.92 -7.55 24.10
C SER A 218 -3.94 -8.58 24.65
N ARG A 219 -3.11 -9.16 23.78
CA ARG A 219 -2.11 -10.16 24.19
C ARG A 219 -1.00 -9.56 25.07
N ILE A 220 -0.62 -8.30 24.84
CA ILE A 220 0.30 -7.56 25.72
C ILE A 220 -0.32 -7.32 27.09
N ALA A 221 -1.61 -6.98 27.16
CA ALA A 221 -2.34 -6.78 28.41
C ALA A 221 -2.47 -8.10 29.20
N GLU A 222 -2.82 -9.20 28.52
CA GLU A 222 -2.90 -10.54 29.10
C GLU A 222 -1.55 -11.01 29.66
N GLN A 223 -0.44 -10.71 28.97
CA GLN A 223 0.92 -11.12 29.37
C GLN A 223 1.68 -10.02 30.10
N ARG A 224 0.99 -8.98 30.61
CA ARG A 224 1.62 -7.78 31.19
C ARG A 224 2.52 -8.11 32.39
N LEU A 225 2.09 -9.00 33.28
CA LEU A 225 2.87 -9.40 34.46
C LEU A 225 4.14 -10.16 34.04
N ALA A 226 4.02 -11.10 33.08
CA ALA A 226 5.17 -11.82 32.55
C ALA A 226 6.16 -10.89 31.83
N LEU A 227 5.68 -9.84 31.13
CA LEU A 227 6.52 -8.81 30.53
C LEU A 227 7.22 -7.95 31.59
N LEU A 228 6.52 -7.58 32.68
CA LEU A 228 7.13 -6.87 33.81
C LEU A 228 8.26 -7.69 34.44
N ASP A 229 8.00 -8.97 34.70
CA ASP A 229 8.99 -9.88 35.28
C ASP A 229 10.19 -10.07 34.34
N PHE A 230 9.94 -10.26 33.03
CA PHE A 230 10.99 -10.37 32.02
C PHE A 230 11.90 -9.14 31.99
N TYR A 231 11.33 -7.93 31.95
CA TYR A 231 12.13 -6.70 31.91
C TYR A 231 12.77 -6.33 33.25
N ALA A 232 12.17 -6.77 34.37
CA ALA A 232 12.76 -6.65 35.70
C ALA A 232 13.86 -7.69 35.96
N GLY A 233 13.98 -8.71 35.10
CA GLY A 233 14.93 -9.81 35.27
C GLY A 233 14.52 -10.82 36.33
N VAL A 234 13.22 -10.93 36.64
CA VAL A 234 12.64 -11.91 37.58
C VAL A 234 12.40 -13.22 36.84
N VAL A 235 12.95 -14.33 37.35
CA VAL A 235 12.86 -15.66 36.72
C VAL A 235 11.88 -16.54 37.50
N TYR A 236 10.83 -17.04 36.85
CA TYR A 236 10.00 -18.14 37.34
C TYR A 236 10.21 -19.41 36.50
N GLY A 237 10.51 -20.54 37.14
CA GLY A 237 10.42 -21.87 36.52
C GLY A 237 11.48 -22.21 35.45
N GLY A 238 12.76 -22.23 35.83
CA GLY A 238 13.68 -23.25 35.31
C GLY A 238 14.04 -23.27 33.81
N THR A 239 14.41 -22.16 33.18
CA THR A 239 15.65 -22.03 32.36
C THR A 239 15.89 -20.59 31.89
N PHE A 240 16.37 -19.74 32.79
CA PHE A 240 17.14 -18.55 32.41
C PHE A 240 18.54 -18.66 33.04
N LYS A 241 19.47 -19.30 32.33
CA LYS A 241 20.90 -19.25 32.65
C LYS A 241 21.70 -18.75 31.45
N LYS A 242 21.97 -17.45 31.43
CA LYS A 242 23.33 -16.89 31.30
C LYS A 242 23.31 -15.39 31.58
N LYS A 243 23.80 -15.06 32.79
CA LYS A 243 24.28 -13.76 33.29
C LYS A 243 23.30 -12.59 33.23
N SER A 244 22.99 -12.07 34.42
CA SER A 244 22.46 -10.73 34.70
C SER A 244 22.94 -9.68 33.67
N PHE A 245 22.10 -9.33 32.71
CA PHE A 245 22.33 -8.27 31.72
C PHE A 245 21.53 -6.99 32.03
N PHE A 246 20.62 -7.05 33.02
CA PHE A 246 19.75 -5.94 33.39
C PHE A 246 20.29 -5.30 34.66
N VAL A 247 21.15 -4.29 34.49
CA VAL A 247 21.55 -3.41 35.59
C VAL A 247 20.31 -2.64 36.07
N LYS A 248 20.24 -2.54 37.40
CA LYS A 248 19.09 -2.28 38.28
C LYS A 248 18.51 -0.87 38.29
N GLU A 249 18.87 0.02 37.37
CA GLU A 249 18.55 1.43 37.57
C GLU A 249 17.37 1.90 36.69
N ASN A 250 16.29 2.25 37.39
CA ASN A 250 15.21 3.13 36.95
C ASN A 250 14.20 2.59 35.94
N GLN A 251 14.05 1.27 35.81
CA GLN A 251 13.03 0.65 34.93
C GLN A 251 13.19 1.07 33.45
N ILE A 252 14.40 1.47 33.04
CA ILE A 252 14.70 1.98 31.70
C ILE A 252 15.30 0.85 30.85
N ILE A 253 14.77 0.64 29.64
CA ILE A 253 15.30 -0.35 28.68
C ILE A 253 15.56 0.27 27.31
N ALA A 254 16.48 -0.36 26.56
CA ALA A 254 16.66 -0.09 25.14
C ALA A 254 15.51 -0.69 24.32
N ARG A 255 15.22 -0.09 23.16
CA ARG A 255 14.17 -0.55 22.24
C ARG A 255 14.40 -1.97 21.72
N THR A 256 15.66 -2.36 21.55
CA THR A 256 16.03 -3.72 21.17
C THR A 256 15.68 -4.74 22.27
N GLN A 257 15.84 -4.36 23.54
CA GLN A 257 15.44 -5.17 24.68
C GLN A 257 13.92 -5.27 24.79
N TRP A 258 13.20 -4.15 24.60
CA TRP A 258 11.74 -4.13 24.49
C TRP A 258 11.22 -5.06 23.38
N ALA A 259 11.76 -4.94 22.16
CA ALA A 259 11.34 -5.78 21.05
C ALA A 259 11.63 -7.27 21.31
N ARG A 260 12.74 -7.57 22.00
CA ARG A 260 13.09 -8.94 22.41
C ARG A 260 12.08 -9.50 23.41
N GLY A 261 11.74 -8.76 24.47
CA GLY A 261 10.78 -9.22 25.47
C GLY A 261 9.40 -9.51 24.87
N LEU A 262 8.93 -8.67 23.95
CA LEU A 262 7.67 -8.95 23.24
C LEU A 262 7.73 -10.22 22.38
N ARG A 263 8.84 -10.51 21.70
CA ARG A 263 8.96 -11.77 20.94
C ARG A 263 8.95 -12.99 21.86
N GLU A 264 9.75 -12.94 22.93
CA GLU A 264 9.96 -14.09 23.81
C GLU A 264 8.73 -14.36 24.68
N VAL A 265 8.17 -13.34 25.33
CA VAL A 265 7.04 -13.51 26.25
C VAL A 265 5.73 -13.76 25.50
N LEU A 266 5.51 -13.11 24.35
CA LEU A 266 4.28 -13.34 23.57
C LEU A 266 4.38 -14.58 22.66
N GLY A 267 5.58 -15.13 22.46
CA GLY A 267 5.83 -16.25 21.54
C GLY A 267 5.59 -15.89 20.07
N LEU A 268 5.88 -14.65 19.67
CA LEU A 268 5.58 -14.13 18.33
C LEU A 268 6.87 -13.78 17.57
N ASN A 269 7.03 -14.31 16.36
CA ASN A 269 8.16 -13.98 15.48
C ASN A 269 7.89 -12.70 14.66
N ILE A 270 7.68 -11.57 15.35
CA ILE A 270 7.37 -10.27 14.74
C ILE A 270 8.53 -9.30 14.93
N ARG A 271 8.79 -8.46 13.93
CA ARG A 271 9.78 -7.38 14.02
C ARG A 271 9.20 -6.15 14.76
N PHE A 272 9.05 -6.25 16.08
CA PHE A 272 8.42 -5.21 16.92
C PHE A 272 9.07 -3.82 16.83
N LEU A 273 10.35 -3.71 16.46
CA LEU A 273 10.99 -2.42 16.19
C LEU A 273 10.34 -1.62 15.05
N PHE A 274 9.54 -2.21 14.18
CA PHE A 274 8.75 -1.45 13.20
C PHE A 274 7.39 -0.99 13.77
N LEU A 275 6.95 -1.59 14.87
CA LEU A 275 5.65 -1.33 15.51
C LEU A 275 5.76 -0.41 16.73
N GLN A 276 6.93 0.15 17.04
CA GLN A 276 7.15 0.95 18.25
C GLN A 276 6.19 2.14 18.36
N SER A 277 5.95 2.84 17.25
CA SER A 277 5.00 3.97 17.24
C SER A 277 3.57 3.48 17.49
N LEU A 278 3.16 2.39 16.83
CA LEU A 278 1.84 1.79 16.97
C LEU A 278 1.56 1.32 18.40
N LEU A 279 2.56 0.70 19.02
CA LEU A 279 2.48 0.18 20.38
C LEU A 279 2.79 1.26 21.43
N GLY A 280 2.87 2.54 21.04
CA GLY A 280 2.96 3.64 21.99
C GLY A 280 4.32 3.79 22.69
N VAL A 281 5.41 3.33 22.07
CA VAL A 281 6.77 3.63 22.54
C VAL A 281 7.07 5.10 22.24
N PRO A 282 7.56 5.90 23.22
CA PRO A 282 7.86 7.31 23.03
C PRO A 282 8.78 7.58 21.83
N SER A 283 8.66 8.72 21.16
CA SER A 283 9.55 9.10 20.04
C SER A 283 10.93 9.57 20.50
N VAL A 284 11.00 10.14 21.71
CA VAL A 284 12.20 10.62 22.40
C VAL A 284 12.40 9.80 23.68
N GLY A 285 13.65 9.40 23.95
CA GLY A 285 14.00 8.66 25.16
C GLY A 285 14.14 9.55 26.39
N VAL A 286 14.28 8.91 27.56
CA VAL A 286 14.55 9.58 28.85
C VAL A 286 15.88 10.35 28.86
N ASP A 287 16.76 10.07 27.90
CA ASP A 287 18.03 10.75 27.65
C ASP A 287 17.90 11.94 26.69
N GLY A 288 16.68 12.33 26.31
CA GLY A 288 16.42 13.40 25.35
C GLY A 288 16.76 13.05 23.90
N LYS A 289 17.26 11.82 23.64
CA LYS A 289 17.67 11.40 22.30
C LYS A 289 16.49 10.82 21.52
N ARG A 290 16.41 11.15 20.23
CA ARG A 290 15.46 10.52 19.32
C ARG A 290 15.69 9.00 19.30
N LYS A 291 14.62 8.23 19.48
CA LYS A 291 14.69 6.76 19.63
C LYS A 291 15.60 6.28 20.78
N GLY A 292 15.77 7.11 21.82
CA GLY A 292 16.49 6.75 23.04
C GLY A 292 15.79 5.68 23.89
N LYS A 293 16.40 5.33 25.03
CA LYS A 293 15.86 4.37 26.00
C LYS A 293 14.59 4.92 26.67
N PHE A 294 13.74 4.06 27.20
CA PHE A 294 12.48 4.49 27.83
C PHE A 294 12.11 3.62 29.03
N ASN A 295 11.25 4.15 29.90
CA ASN A 295 10.75 3.45 31.07
C ASN A 295 9.67 2.42 30.67
N TYR A 296 9.95 1.13 30.86
CA TYR A 296 9.04 0.06 30.43
C TYR A 296 7.83 -0.12 31.34
N VAL A 297 7.93 0.24 32.62
CA VAL A 297 6.81 0.17 33.58
C VAL A 297 5.74 1.19 33.22
N THR A 298 6.18 2.42 32.91
CA THR A 298 5.31 3.51 32.42
C THR A 298 4.70 3.16 31.06
N TRP A 299 5.45 2.47 30.20
CA TRP A 299 4.89 1.97 28.94
C TRP A 299 3.86 0.85 29.17
N LEU A 300 4.15 -0.13 30.05
CA LEU A 300 3.27 -1.26 30.35
C LEU A 300 2.02 -0.88 31.16
N SER A 301 2.03 0.22 31.92
CA SER A 301 0.85 0.68 32.67
C SER A 301 -0.35 0.98 31.76
N ARG A 302 -0.09 1.35 30.51
CA ARG A 302 -1.09 1.57 29.47
C ARG A 302 -1.92 0.31 29.15
N PHE A 303 -1.38 -0.88 29.43
CA PHE A 303 -2.02 -2.16 29.11
C PHE A 303 -2.66 -2.83 30.34
N ALA A 304 -2.92 -2.07 31.41
CA ALA A 304 -3.54 -2.61 32.63
C ALA A 304 -5.02 -2.99 32.39
N PRO A 305 -5.57 -4.04 33.04
CA PRO A 305 -6.94 -4.52 32.84
C PRO A 305 -8.09 -3.58 33.27
N HIS A 306 -7.80 -2.33 33.62
CA HIS A 306 -8.82 -1.32 33.91
C HIS A 306 -8.54 -0.08 33.09
N HIS A 307 -8.83 -0.15 31.79
CA HIS A 307 -9.45 0.91 31.01
C HIS A 307 -10.03 0.24 29.76
N THR A 308 -11.35 0.20 29.72
CA THR A 308 -12.17 -0.19 28.59
C THR A 308 -11.70 0.53 27.32
N THR A 309 -11.94 -0.11 26.19
CA THR A 309 -11.52 0.14 24.80
C THR A 309 -11.84 1.53 24.20
N VAL A 310 -12.05 2.56 25.02
CA VAL A 310 -12.57 3.88 24.61
C VAL A 310 -11.63 5.03 25.04
N ASP A 311 -10.85 4.92 26.12
CA ASP A 311 -10.15 6.10 26.66
C ASP A 311 -8.69 6.29 26.20
N MET A 312 -8.02 5.26 25.69
CA MET A 312 -6.60 5.38 25.29
C MET A 312 -6.35 6.12 23.96
N LEU A 313 -7.40 6.47 23.23
CA LEU A 313 -7.32 7.35 22.04
C LEU A 313 -7.69 8.81 22.37
N ALA A 314 -8.20 9.09 23.56
CA ALA A 314 -8.70 10.41 23.96
C ALA A 314 -7.71 11.26 24.77
N GLY A 315 -6.60 10.71 25.28
CA GLY A 315 -5.66 11.45 26.12
C GLY A 315 -4.47 12.06 25.36
N GLY A 316 -4.53 13.36 25.08
CA GLY A 316 -3.37 14.15 24.65
C GLY A 316 -3.83 15.50 24.09
N GLY A 317 -4.00 16.46 25.01
CA GLY A 317 -3.88 17.90 24.73
C GLY A 317 -2.44 18.35 24.94
#